data_AF-A0A838T1P4-F1
#
_entry.id   AF-A0A838T1P4-F1
#
_cell.length_a   1.000
_cell.length_b   1.000
_cell.length_c   1.000
_cell.angle_alpha   90.00
_cell.angle_beta   90.00
_cell.angle_gamma   90.00
#
_symmetry.space_group_name_H-M   'P 1'
#
loop_
_entity.id
_entity.type
_entity.pdbx_description
1 polymer ?
#
loop_
_entity_poly.entity_id
_entity_poly.type
_entity_poly.pdbx_seq_one_letter_code
_entity_poly.pdbx_strand_id
1 'polypeptide(L)'
;MVKIRLRRVGRKKAPTYRLIIADSQSPRDGKFIEIIGQYTPREKGGQGGLQVNEERANYWLGVGAQPTDTARSLLRKAGVLKRRHEMRLGRSLSEKAVPISEKTGEEAAG
;
A
#
# COMPACT_ATOMS: atom_id res chain seq x y z
N MET A 1 7.28 16.71 -5.47
CA MET A 1 7.18 15.25 -5.63
C MET A 1 6.08 14.75 -4.71
N VAL A 2 5.22 13.85 -5.19
CA VAL A 2 4.12 13.28 -4.39
C VAL A 2 4.68 12.35 -3.31
N LYS A 3 4.28 12.59 -2.06
CA LYS A 3 4.66 11.80 -0.89
C LYS A 3 3.43 11.24 -0.16
N ILE A 4 3.59 10.03 0.36
CA ILE A 4 2.69 9.46 1.37
C ILE A 4 3.28 9.85 2.73
N ARG A 5 2.58 10.70 3.49
CA ARG A 5 3.06 11.23 4.77
C ARG A 5 1.96 11.31 5.82
N LEU A 6 2.36 11.51 7.08
CA LEU A 6 1.42 11.69 8.19
C LEU A 6 1.06 13.16 8.38
N ARG A 7 -0.23 13.43 8.53
CA ARG A 7 -0.77 14.72 8.99
C ARG A 7 -1.35 14.54 10.38
N ARG A 8 -0.99 15.41 11.33
CA ARG A 8 -1.54 15.35 12.70
C ARG A 8 -2.90 16.06 12.74
N VAL A 9 -3.89 15.39 13.30
CA VAL A 9 -5.27 15.92 13.46
C VAL A 9 -5.82 15.78 14.88
N GLY A 10 -5.10 15.10 15.77
CA GLY A 10 -5.53 14.87 17.15
C GLY A 10 -5.31 16.05 18.11
N ARG A 11 -5.94 15.96 19.28
CA ARG A 11 -5.88 16.98 20.36
C ARG A 11 -4.54 16.95 21.13
N LYS A 12 -4.33 17.94 21.99
CA LYS A 12 -3.21 17.94 22.96
C LYS A 12 -3.29 16.65 23.81
N LYS A 13 -2.17 15.94 23.96
CA LYS A 13 -2.08 14.64 24.65
C LYS A 13 -2.98 13.51 24.08
N ALA A 14 -3.52 13.65 22.87
CA ALA A 14 -4.25 12.60 22.17
C ALA A 14 -3.95 12.67 20.66
N PRO A 15 -2.75 12.24 20.23
CA PRO A 15 -2.36 12.34 18.84
C PRO A 15 -3.11 11.30 17.98
N THR A 16 -3.70 11.80 16.90
CA THR A 16 -4.25 11.01 15.79
C THR A 16 -3.64 11.54 14.50
N TYR A 17 -3.31 10.63 13.59
CA TYR A 17 -2.67 10.94 12.32
C TYR A 17 -3.52 10.45 11.16
N ARG A 18 -3.51 11.20 10.06
CA ARG A 18 -4.03 10.77 8.76
C ARG A 18 -2.87 10.43 7.84
N LEU A 19 -2.97 9.32 7.13
CA LEU A 19 -2.05 8.95 6.07
C LEU A 19 -2.53 9.66 4.80
N ILE A 20 -1.78 10.65 4.34
CA ILE A 20 -2.17 11.54 3.25
C ILE A 20 -1.22 11.45 2.07
N ILE A 21 -1.76 11.71 0.89
CA ILE A 21 -1.03 11.97 -0.34
C ILE A 21 -0.91 13.48 -0.48
N ALA A 22 0.30 14.01 -0.56
CA ALA A 22 0.53 15.44 -0.76
C ALA A 22 1.81 15.68 -1.55
N ASP A 23 1.91 16.83 -2.22
CA ASP A 23 3.19 17.27 -2.73
C ASP A 23 4.15 17.57 -1.57
N SER A 24 5.42 17.23 -1.75
CA SER A 24 6.51 17.49 -0.81
C SER A 24 6.63 18.97 -0.40
N GLN A 25 6.31 19.91 -1.29
CA GLN A 25 6.39 21.35 -1.04
C GLN A 25 5.19 21.86 -0.22
N SER A 26 4.09 21.10 -0.15
CA SER A 26 2.93 21.51 0.65
C SER A 26 3.26 21.50 2.15
N PRO A 27 2.77 22.46 2.95
CA PRO A 27 2.92 22.45 4.40
C PRO A 27 2.37 21.17 5.03
N ARG A 28 2.91 20.76 6.18
CA ARG A 28 2.53 19.51 6.88
C ARG A 28 1.02 19.35 7.03
N ASP A 29 0.36 20.40 7.51
CA ASP A 29 -1.08 20.40 7.81
C ASP A 29 -1.90 21.18 6.76
N GLY A 30 -1.29 21.51 5.62
CA GLY A 30 -1.89 22.28 4.54
C GLY A 30 -2.59 21.43 3.48
N LYS A 31 -2.53 21.89 2.22
CA LYS A 31 -3.16 21.23 1.05
C LYS A 31 -2.60 19.81 0.84
N PHE A 32 -3.51 18.88 0.61
CA PHE A 32 -3.22 17.48 0.29
C PHE A 32 -4.15 17.04 -0.86
N ILE A 33 -3.82 15.92 -1.50
CA ILE A 33 -4.53 15.35 -2.64
C ILE A 33 -5.62 14.39 -2.14
N GLU A 34 -5.23 13.41 -1.30
CA GLU A 34 -6.13 12.34 -0.84
C GLU A 34 -5.75 11.86 0.57
N ILE A 35 -6.73 11.38 1.34
CA ILE A 35 -6.49 10.63 2.59
C ILE A 35 -6.67 9.15 2.27
N ILE A 36 -5.63 8.35 2.51
CA ILE A 36 -5.63 6.90 2.24
C ILE A 36 -5.63 6.06 3.52
N GLY A 37 -5.69 6.69 4.69
CA GLY A 37 -5.73 5.96 5.95
C GLY A 37 -5.66 6.85 7.18
N GLN A 38 -5.72 6.20 8.34
CA GLN A 38 -5.62 6.82 9.65
C GLN A 38 -4.80 5.95 10.60
N TYR A 39 -4.17 6.62 11.55
CA TYR A 39 -3.34 5.99 12.57
C TYR A 39 -3.56 6.67 13.92
N THR A 40 -4.10 5.91 14.87
CA THR A 40 -4.30 6.34 16.26
C THR A 40 -3.43 5.51 17.20
N PRO A 41 -2.21 5.98 17.56
CA PRO A 41 -1.27 5.21 18.38
C PRO A 41 -1.76 4.91 19.81
N ARG A 42 -2.70 5.70 20.33
CA ARG A 42 -3.21 5.58 21.71
C ARG A 42 -4.57 4.89 21.80
N GLU A 43 -5.03 4.26 20.72
CA GLU A 43 -6.31 3.56 20.74
C GLU A 43 -6.24 2.32 21.65
N LYS A 44 -7.19 2.21 22.58
CA LYS A 44 -7.28 1.09 23.52
C LYS A 44 -7.85 -0.12 22.78
N GLY A 45 -7.08 -1.21 22.64
CA GLY A 45 -7.55 -2.42 21.94
C GLY A 45 -6.49 -3.25 21.22
N GLY A 46 -5.19 -3.11 21.54
CA GLY A 46 -4.13 -4.03 21.11
C GLY A 46 -3.62 -3.88 19.67
N GLN A 47 -4.45 -3.45 18.71
CA GLN A 47 -4.02 -3.32 17.30
C GLN A 47 -3.61 -1.90 16.88
N GLY A 48 -3.78 -0.91 17.77
CA GLY A 48 -3.31 0.46 17.55
C GLY A 48 -3.87 1.10 16.30
N GLY A 49 -5.20 1.26 16.23
CA GLY A 49 -5.91 2.23 15.41
C GLY A 49 -5.42 2.50 13.99
N LEU A 50 -4.92 1.48 13.29
CA LEU A 50 -4.35 1.62 11.95
C LEU A 50 -5.36 1.11 10.93
N GLN A 51 -5.81 2.02 10.08
CA GLN A 51 -6.70 1.71 8.97
C GLN A 51 -6.09 2.31 7.71
N VAL A 52 -5.96 1.49 6.66
CA VAL A 52 -5.38 1.90 5.38
C VAL A 52 -6.27 1.38 4.27
N ASN A 53 -6.66 2.25 3.34
CA ASN A 53 -7.26 1.83 2.09
C ASN A 53 -6.14 1.27 1.19
N GLU A 54 -6.10 -0.06 1.08
CA GLU A 54 -5.04 -0.78 0.38
C GLU A 54 -5.06 -0.51 -1.13
N GLU A 55 -6.24 -0.45 -1.75
CA GLU A 55 -6.40 -0.19 -3.18
C GLU A 55 -5.76 1.15 -3.54
N ARG A 56 -6.12 2.20 -2.80
CA ARG A 56 -5.59 3.55 -3.01
C ARG A 56 -4.11 3.63 -2.68
N ALA A 57 -3.65 2.97 -1.61
CA ALA A 57 -2.23 2.90 -1.28
C ALA A 57 -1.42 2.26 -2.42
N ASN A 58 -1.92 1.17 -3.01
CA ASN A 58 -1.27 0.49 -4.13
C ASN A 58 -1.26 1.33 -5.41
N TYR A 59 -2.37 2.02 -5.71
CA TYR A 59 -2.42 2.98 -6.82
C TYR A 59 -1.34 4.05 -6.70
N TRP A 60 -1.26 4.73 -5.55
CA TRP A 60 -0.30 5.81 -5.34
C TRP A 60 1.15 5.32 -5.36
N LEU A 61 1.43 4.15 -4.80
CA LEU A 61 2.74 3.49 -4.92
C LEU A 61 3.07 3.07 -6.36
N GLY A 62 2.06 2.80 -7.19
CA GLY A 62 2.19 2.47 -8.61
C GLY A 62 2.58 3.69 -9.46
N VAL A 63 1.97 4.84 -9.20
CA VAL A 63 2.26 6.11 -9.91
C VAL A 63 3.49 6.85 -9.36
N GLY A 64 4.27 6.23 -8.48
CA GLY A 64 5.55 6.75 -8.01
C GLY A 64 5.50 7.61 -6.74
N ALA A 65 4.39 7.65 -6.00
CA ALA A 65 4.36 8.32 -4.71
C ALA A 65 5.31 7.62 -3.72
N GLN A 66 6.17 8.39 -3.06
CA GLN A 66 7.13 7.82 -2.10
C GLN A 66 6.65 8.00 -0.65
N PRO A 67 6.58 6.91 0.14
CA PRO A 67 6.27 7.02 1.55
C PRO A 67 7.46 7.52 2.37
N THR A 68 7.19 8.35 3.38
CA THR A 68 8.17 8.64 4.45
C THR A 68 8.45 7.39 5.28
N ASP A 69 9.50 7.39 6.10
CA ASP A 69 9.92 6.18 6.84
C ASP A 69 8.82 5.66 7.78
N THR A 70 8.16 6.55 8.52
CA THR A 70 7.03 6.17 9.38
C THR A 70 5.83 5.70 8.56
N ALA A 71 5.49 6.37 7.46
CA ALA A 71 4.40 5.93 6.57
C ALA A 71 4.69 4.54 5.97
N ARG A 72 5.93 4.29 5.56
CA ARG A 72 6.40 2.99 5.06
C ARG A 72 6.25 1.92 6.14
N SER A 73 6.65 2.20 7.38
CA SER A 73 6.50 1.27 8.51
C SER A 73 5.02 0.92 8.77
N LEU A 74 4.13 1.92 8.73
CA LEU A 74 2.69 1.69 8.87
C LEU A 74 2.11 0.87 7.70
N LEU A 75 2.51 1.15 6.45
CA LEU A 75 2.10 0.36 5.29
C LEU A 75 2.60 -1.10 5.36
N ARG A 76 3.79 -1.33 5.94
CA ARG A 76 4.28 -2.69 6.25
C ARG A 76 3.43 -3.37 7.30
N LYS A 77 3.13 -2.67 8.41
CA LYS A 77 2.29 -3.18 9.50
C LYS A 77 0.88 -3.53 9.03
N ALA A 78 0.33 -2.74 8.09
CA ALA A 78 -0.97 -3.00 7.47
C ALA A 78 -0.97 -4.17 6.45
N GLY A 79 0.19 -4.74 6.12
CA GLY A 79 0.32 -5.83 5.14
C GLY A 79 0.33 -5.38 3.67
N VAL A 80 0.09 -4.09 3.38
CA VAL A 80 -0.01 -3.55 2.01
C VAL A 80 1.26 -3.83 1.21
N LEU A 81 2.45 -3.54 1.78
CA LEU A 81 3.70 -3.75 1.03
C LEU A 81 4.02 -5.23 0.80
N LYS A 82 3.60 -6.11 1.72
CA LYS A 82 3.79 -7.57 1.59
C LYS A 82 2.90 -8.09 0.45
N ARG A 83 1.59 -7.82 0.50
CA ARG A 83 0.64 -8.22 -0.55
C ARG A 83 1.02 -7.64 -1.92
N ARG A 84 1.44 -6.38 -1.97
CA ARG A 84 1.95 -5.75 -3.21
C ARG A 84 3.15 -6.49 -3.80
N HIS A 85 4.08 -6.93 -2.94
CA HIS A 85 5.25 -7.68 -3.39
C HIS A 85 4.87 -9.05 -3.95
N GLU A 86 4.03 -9.79 -3.23
CA GLU A 86 3.52 -11.11 -3.62
C GLU A 86 2.78 -11.05 -4.97
N MET A 87 1.89 -10.07 -5.17
CA MET A 87 1.19 -9.87 -6.45
C MET A 87 2.16 -9.61 -7.62
N ARG A 88 3.21 -8.81 -7.39
CA ARG A 88 4.22 -8.53 -8.43
C ARG A 88 5.05 -9.77 -8.76
N LEU A 89 5.39 -10.57 -7.76
CA LEU A 89 6.08 -11.83 -7.96
C LEU A 89 5.23 -12.80 -8.77
N GLY A 90 3.96 -13.00 -8.37
CA GLY A 90 3.03 -13.88 -9.09
C GLY A 90 2.89 -13.53 -10.57
N ARG A 91 2.76 -12.23 -10.88
CA ARG A 91 2.76 -11.75 -12.27
C ARG A 91 4.06 -12.10 -13.00
N SER A 92 5.21 -11.81 -12.39
CA SER A 92 6.51 -12.07 -13.03
C SER A 92 6.79 -13.57 -13.25
N LEU A 93 6.32 -14.42 -12.34
CA LEU A 93 6.47 -15.88 -12.44
C LEU A 93 5.56 -16.43 -13.54
N SER A 94 4.31 -15.93 -13.62
CA SER A 94 3.38 -16.28 -14.69
C SER A 94 3.89 -15.84 -16.07
N GLU A 95 4.48 -14.64 -16.19
CA GLU A 95 5.06 -14.15 -17.45
C GLU A 95 6.25 -15.01 -17.90
N LYS A 96 7.00 -15.62 -16.97
CA LYS A 96 8.16 -16.47 -17.27
C LYS A 96 7.80 -17.94 -17.50
N ALA A 97 6.64 -18.39 -17.03
CA ALA A 97 6.22 -19.78 -17.20
C ALA A 97 5.87 -20.02 -18.67
N VAL A 98 6.60 -20.93 -19.32
CA VAL A 98 6.23 -21.42 -20.65
C VAL A 98 4.99 -22.31 -20.49
N PRO A 99 3.88 -22.06 -21.22
CA PRO A 99 2.74 -22.96 -21.19
C PRO A 99 3.19 -24.30 -21.77
N ILE A 100 3.14 -25.35 -20.96
CA ILE A 100 3.31 -26.71 -21.44
C ILE A 100 2.07 -27.00 -22.30
N SER A 101 2.24 -26.98 -23.62
CA SER A 101 1.22 -27.50 -24.54
C SER A 101 1.00 -28.96 -24.18
N GLU A 102 -0.20 -29.28 -23.70
CA GLU A 102 -0.69 -30.66 -23.70
C GLU A 102 -0.72 -31.09 -25.17
N LYS A 103 0.22 -31.95 -25.57
CA LYS A 103 0.06 -32.71 -26.81
C LYS A 103 -1.12 -33.64 -26.58
N THR A 104 -2.26 -33.29 -27.15
CA THR A 104 -3.37 -34.20 -27.42
C THR A 104 -2.79 -35.40 -28.18
N GLY A 105 -2.69 -36.54 -27.50
CA GLY A 105 -2.36 -37.81 -28.13
C GLY A 105 -3.57 -38.29 -28.92
N GLU A 106 -3.68 -37.83 -30.15
CA GLU A 106 -4.58 -38.40 -31.16
C GLU A 106 -3.72 -39.02 -32.26
N GLU A 107 -3.23 -40.23 -31.98
CA GLU A 107 -2.67 -41.26 -32.88
C GLU A 107 -2.71 -42.56 -32.05
N ALA A 108 -3.33 -43.66 -32.43
CA ALA A 108 -3.74 -44.12 -33.74
C ALA A 108 -4.98 -45.03 -33.63
N ALA A 109 -5.95 -44.79 -34.51
CA ALA A 109 -6.71 -45.87 -35.12
C ALA A 109 -5.74 -46.67 -36.01
N GLY A 110 -5.76 -47.99 -35.89
CA GLY A 110 -4.97 -48.94 -36.68
C GLY A 110 -5.19 -50.36 -36.21
#